data_AF-A0A956PQS5-F1
#
_entry.id   AF-A0A956PQS5-F1
#
_cell.length_a   1.000
_cell.length_b   1.000
_cell.length_c   1.000
_cell.angle_alpha   90.00
_cell.angle_beta   90.00
_cell.angle_gamma   90.00
#
_symmetry.space_group_name_H-M   'P 1'
#
loop_
_entity.id
_entity.type
_entity.pdbx_description
1 polymer ?
#
loop_
_entity_poly.entity_id
_entity_poly.type
_entity_poly.pdbx_seq_one_letter_code
_entity_poly.pdbx_strand_id
1 'polypeptide(L)' 'RDVFEVARLIRSDAERYGAPVIIALTAHALSEERQRCIEVGMDDFLSKPLSFQNLRTTLKTWSDRLTAN' A
#
# COMPACT_ATOMS: atom_id res chain seq x y z
N ARG A 1 0.51 -17.07 -0.87
CA ARG A 1 -0.05 -15.95 -1.64
C ARG A 1 1.00 -14.88 -1.74
N ASP A 2 1.17 -14.34 -2.94
CA ASP A 2 2.03 -13.20 -3.19
C ASP A 2 1.32 -11.90 -2.75
N VAL A 3 2.06 -10.84 -2.41
CA VAL A 3 1.52 -9.54 -1.98
C VAL A 3 0.56 -8.95 -3.03
N PHE A 4 0.82 -9.21 -4.32
CA PHE A 4 -0.05 -8.76 -5.40
C PHE A 4 -1.41 -9.47 -5.41
N GLU A 5 -1.43 -10.77 -5.09
CA GLU A 5 -2.66 -11.56 -4.99
C GLU A 5 -3.50 -11.11 -3.79
N VAL A 6 -2.84 -10.81 -2.67
CA VAL A 6 -3.50 -10.28 -1.47
C VAL A 6 -4.14 -8.93 -1.75
N ALA A 7 -3.45 -8.01 -2.44
CA ALA A 7 -4.02 -6.72 -2.81
C ALA A 7 -5.26 -6.87 -3.70
N ARG A 8 -5.22 -7.72 -4.73
CA ARG A 8 -6.38 -8.00 -5.59
C ARG A 8 -7.56 -8.53 -4.80
N LEU A 9 -7.32 -9.45 -3.86
CA LEU A 9 -8.38 -10.02 -3.03
C LEU A 9 -9.04 -8.95 -2.14
N ILE A 10 -8.24 -8.09 -1.51
CA ILE A 10 -8.77 -6.98 -0.70
C ILE A 10 -9.59 -6.03 -1.58
N ARG A 11 -9.10 -5.71 -2.79
CA ARG A 11 -9.82 -4.84 -3.73
C ARG A 11 -11.08 -5.47 -4.31
N SER A 12 -11.14 -6.80 -4.43
CA SER A 12 -12.32 -7.50 -4.95
C SER A 12 -13.45 -7.69 -3.94
N ASP A 13 -13.19 -7.46 -2.64
CA ASP A 13 -14.14 -7.73 -1.55
C ASP A 13 -14.37 -6.47 -0.71
N ALA A 14 -14.97 -5.47 -1.35
CA ALA A 14 -15.28 -4.19 -0.70
C ALA A 14 -16.34 -4.30 0.39
N GLU A 15 -17.22 -5.32 0.34
CA GLU A 15 -18.20 -5.58 1.38
C GLU A 15 -17.50 -5.98 2.69
N ARG A 16 -16.47 -6.83 2.61
CA ARG A 16 -15.70 -7.26 3.77
C ARG A 16 -14.69 -6.24 4.26
N TYR A 17 -13.99 -5.57 3.36
CA TYR A 17 -12.83 -4.73 3.70
C TYR A 17 -13.08 -3.23 3.58
N GLY A 18 -14.20 -2.81 3.00
CA GLY A 18 -14.41 -1.41 2.61
C GLY A 18 -13.43 -0.98 1.52
N ALA A 19 -12.88 0.22 1.66
CA ALA A 19 -11.86 0.78 0.76
C ALA A 19 -10.59 1.14 1.56
N PRO A 20 -9.83 0.15 2.07
CA PRO A 20 -8.69 0.43 2.91
C PRO A 20 -7.53 1.00 2.09
N VAL A 21 -6.68 1.81 2.72
CA VAL A 21 -5.39 2.20 2.12
C VAL A 21 -4.44 1.01 2.22
N ILE A 22 -3.87 0.58 1.08
CA ILE A 22 -2.94 -0.54 0.97
C ILE A 22 -1.56 0.00 0.62
N ILE A 23 -0.62 -0.09 1.57
CA ILE A 23 0.78 0.33 1.40
C ILE A 23 1.66 -0.93 1.34
N ALA A 24 2.36 -1.14 0.22
CA ALA A 24 3.28 -2.27 0.09
C ALA A 24 4.55 -2.04 0.92
N LEU A 25 5.10 -3.09 1.54
CA LEU A 25 6.43 -3.04 2.16
C LEU A 25 7.34 -4.05 1.48
N THR A 26 8.28 -3.58 0.67
CA THR A 26 9.13 -4.42 -0.19
C THR A 26 10.60 -4.39 0.24
N ALA A 27 11.32 -5.50 0.05
CA ALA A 27 12.78 -5.55 0.21
C ALA A 27 13.53 -5.03 -1.04
N HIS A 28 12.85 -5.01 -2.19
CA HIS A 28 13.39 -4.59 -3.47
C HIS A 28 12.58 -3.40 -3.97
N ALA A 29 13.26 -2.30 -4.31
CA ALA A 29 12.63 -1.08 -4.81
C ALA A 29 12.72 -1.03 -6.34
N LEU A 30 12.59 -2.18 -7.02
CA LEU A 30 12.70 -2.22 -8.46
C LEU A 30 11.49 -1.52 -9.07
N SER A 31 11.72 -0.66 -10.07
CA SER A 31 10.67 0.14 -10.72
C SER A 31 9.52 -0.72 -11.26
N GLU A 32 9.83 -1.95 -11.67
CA GLU A 32 8.85 -2.95 -12.16
C GLU A 32 7.90 -3.41 -11.05
N GLU A 33 8.40 -3.63 -9.84
CA GLU A 33 7.57 -4.02 -8.69
C GLU A 33 6.65 -2.86 -8.28
N ARG A 34 7.16 -1.63 -8.33
CA ARG A 34 6.36 -0.42 -8.09
C ARG A 34 5.19 -0.32 -9.08
N GLN A 35 5.46 -0.52 -10.37
CA GLN A 35 4.44 -0.47 -11.40
C GLN A 35 3.37 -1.55 -11.16
N ARG A 36 3.81 -2.77 -10.82
CA ARG A 36 2.91 -3.89 -10.53
C ARG A 36 2.08 -3.66 -9.26
N CYS A 37 2.62 -3.00 -8.23
CA CYS A 37 1.86 -2.60 -7.03
C CYS A 37 0.69 -1.67 -7.41
N ILE A 38 0.94 -0.69 -8.27
CA ILE A 38 -0.08 0.26 -8.75
C ILE A 38 -1.15 -0.48 -9.56
N GLU A 39 -0.74 -1.37 -10.47
CA GLU A 39 -1.65 -2.15 -11.32
C GLU A 39 -2.63 -3.04 -10.54
N VAL A 40 -2.21 -3.55 -9.38
CA VAL A 40 -3.09 -4.35 -8.51
C VAL A 40 -3.88 -3.51 -7.50
N GLY A 41 -3.81 -2.18 -7.60
CA GLY A 41 -4.60 -1.25 -6.81
C GLY A 41 -4.01 -0.93 -5.43
N MET A 42 -2.71 -1.08 -5.20
CA MET A 42 -2.07 -0.56 -3.99
C MET A 42 -1.94 0.97 -4.08
N ASP A 43 -2.06 1.65 -2.95
CA ASP A 43 -2.07 3.11 -2.85
C ASP A 43 -0.66 3.69 -2.75
N ASP A 44 0.25 2.96 -2.11
CA ASP A 44 1.62 3.39 -1.89
C ASP A 44 2.56 2.20 -1.65
N PHE A 45 3.85 2.46 -1.50
CA PHE A 45 4.85 1.46 -1.18
C PHE A 45 6.02 2.07 -0.40
N LEU A 46 6.66 1.23 0.41
CA LEU A 46 7.81 1.53 1.22
C LEU A 46 8.87 0.45 0.97
N SER A 47 10.13 0.87 0.89
CA SER A 47 11.26 -0.05 0.74
C SER A 47 11.95 -0.32 2.08
N LYS A 48 12.50 -1.53 2.21
CA LYS A 48 13.42 -1.87 3.29
C LYS A 48 14.87 -1.47 2.92
N PRO A 49 15.70 -1.11 3.92
CA PRO A 49 15.36 -0.95 5.33
C PRO A 49 14.44 0.26 5.55
N LEU A 50 13.35 0.06 6.31
CA LEU A 50 12.37 1.09 6.58
C LEU A 50 12.77 1.87 7.83
N SER A 51 12.87 3.20 7.73
CA SER A 51 13.02 4.05 8.90
C SER A 51 11.65 4.34 9.54
N PHE A 52 11.61 4.49 10.87
CA PHE A 52 10.41 4.92 11.58
C PHE A 52 9.91 6.29 11.10
N GLN A 53 10.82 7.17 10.69
CA GLN A 53 10.46 8.47 10.14
C GLN A 53 9.67 8.32 8.83
N ASN A 54 10.14 7.48 7.90
CA ASN A 54 9.45 7.26 6.63
C ASN A 54 8.08 6.62 6.85
N LEU A 55 8.01 5.60 7.73
CA LEU A 55 6.74 4.96 8.09
C LEU A 55 5.75 5.99 8.68
N ARG A 56 6.20 6.79 9.65
CA ARG A 56 5.35 7.80 10.30
C ARG A 56 4.85 8.84 9.31
N THR A 57 5.70 9.31 8.41
CA THR A 57 5.32 10.29 7.39
C THR A 57 4.24 9.70 6.47
N THR A 58 4.45 8.51 5.92
CA THR A 58 3.49 7.86 5.03
C THR A 58 2.15 7.62 5.73
N LEU A 59 2.17 7.07 6.95
CA LEU A 59 0.94 6.86 7.73
C LEU A 59 0.22 8.18 8.02
N LYS A 60 0.94 9.23 8.38
CA LYS A 60 0.34 10.55 8.61
C LYS A 60 -0.31 11.08 7.33
N THR A 61 0.38 11.02 6.20
CA THR A 61 -0.15 11.48 4.90
C THR A 61 -1.45 10.78 4.55
N TRP A 62 -1.52 9.46 4.69
CA TRP A 62 -2.73 8.70 4.38
C TRP A 62 -3.83 8.91 5.43
N SER A 63 -3.49 9.00 6.71
CA SER A 63 -4.44 9.33 7.77
C SER A 63 -5.09 10.69 7.54
N ASP A 64 -4.29 11.73 7.24
CA ASP A 64 -4.80 13.08 6.98
C ASP A 64 -5.77 13.06 5.79
N ARG A 65 -5.42 12.37 4.69
CA ARG A 65 -6.27 12.23 3.50
C ARG A 65 -7.60 11.52 3.79
N LEU A 66 -7.59 10.49 4.64
CA LEU A 66 -8.80 9.77 5.02
C LEU A 66 -9.73 10.60 5.92
N THR A 67 -9.17 11.45 6.78
CA THR A 67 -9.95 12.32 7.67
C THR A 67 -10.41 13.63 7.02
N ALA A 68 -9.82 14.02 5.89
CA ALA A 68 -10.16 15.24 5.18
C ALA A 68 -11.41 15.09 4.27
N ASN A 69 -12.07 13.92 4.30
CA ASN A 69 -13.29 13.61 3.55
C ASN A 69 -14.49 13.45 4.49
#